data_AF-A0A0F0GC94-F1
#
_entry.id   AF-A0A0F0GC94-F1
#
_cell.length_a   1.000
_cell.length_b   1.000
_cell.length_c   1.000
_cell.angle_alpha   90.00
_cell.angle_beta   90.00
_cell.angle_gamma   90.00
#
_symmetry.space_group_name_H-M   'P 1'
#
loop_
_entity.id
_entity.type
_entity.pdbx_description
1 polymer ?
#
loop_
_entity_poly.entity_id
_entity_poly.type
_entity_poly.pdbx_seq_one_letter_code
_entity_poly.pdbx_strand_id
1 'polypeptide(L)'
;MRKRLALFTVVACTAAVLVNTGGTAVAHGSMTWPGSRTYLCYEDGRAGSGGGDIQPTNPACVAAVAQGGKQPLWDWFGNLISNAAGRHREIIPDGHLCGPTTKYDAYNLARADWPVTNLTANQTVTFRYNAWAPHPGTWEQYVTK
;
A
#
# COMPACT_ATOMS: atom_id res chain seq x y z
N MET A 1 53.30 26.38 -44.97
CA MET A 1 52.25 25.49 -45.54
C MET A 1 52.35 24.13 -44.86
N ARG A 2 51.20 23.55 -44.44
CA ARG A 2 50.97 22.09 -44.22
C ARG A 2 51.79 21.40 -43.10
N LYS A 3 51.24 20.77 -42.07
CA LYS A 3 49.89 20.33 -41.69
C LYS A 3 49.82 20.23 -40.16
N ARG A 4 48.75 20.74 -39.55
CA ARG A 4 48.41 20.52 -38.14
C ARG A 4 47.99 19.05 -37.99
N LEU A 5 48.73 18.24 -37.23
CA LEU A 5 48.25 16.95 -36.75
C LEU A 5 47.26 17.25 -35.62
N ALA A 6 45.99 17.42 -35.98
CA ALA A 6 44.91 17.43 -35.00
C ALA A 6 44.67 15.97 -34.60
N LEU A 7 45.19 15.62 -33.42
CA LEU A 7 44.86 14.41 -32.69
C LEU A 7 43.35 14.48 -32.41
N PHE A 8 42.53 13.75 -33.18
CA PHE A 8 41.14 13.53 -32.82
C PHE A 8 41.12 12.50 -31.70
N THR A 9 41.36 12.98 -30.48
CA THR A 9 41.03 12.24 -29.27
C THR A 9 39.52 12.09 -29.27
N VAL A 10 39.03 10.92 -29.68
CA VAL A 10 37.65 10.50 -29.44
C VAL A 10 37.49 10.49 -27.93
N VAL A 11 36.98 11.59 -27.36
CA VAL A 11 36.48 11.61 -26.00
C VAL A 11 35.26 10.71 -26.03
N ALA A 12 35.49 9.44 -25.72
CA ALA A 12 34.43 8.52 -25.37
C ALA A 12 33.79 9.07 -24.09
N CYS A 13 32.78 9.92 -24.26
CA CYS A 13 31.82 10.22 -23.21
C CYS A 13 31.04 8.92 -22.97
N THR A 14 31.63 8.00 -22.22
CA THR A 14 30.90 6.99 -21.46
C THR A 14 30.09 7.74 -20.40
N ALA A 15 28.99 8.35 -20.82
CA ALA A 15 27.88 8.60 -19.93
C ALA A 15 27.43 7.23 -19.45
N ALA A 16 27.94 6.81 -18.29
CA ALA A 16 27.42 5.68 -17.55
C ALA A 16 25.98 6.04 -17.19
N VAL A 17 25.04 5.70 -18.07
CA VAL A 17 23.64 5.62 -17.70
C VAL A 17 23.59 4.52 -16.66
N LEU A 18 23.62 4.91 -15.38
CA LEU A 18 23.18 4.04 -14.30
C LEU A 18 21.68 3.82 -14.55
N VAL A 19 21.38 2.84 -15.39
CA VAL A 19 20.04 2.29 -15.49
C VAL A 19 19.81 1.63 -14.14
N ASN A 20 19.17 2.36 -13.24
CA ASN A 20 18.65 1.77 -12.02
C ASN A 20 17.55 0.82 -12.46
N THR A 21 17.90 -0.44 -12.71
CA THR A 21 16.94 -1.54 -12.93
C THR A 21 16.31 -1.92 -11.59
N GLY A 22 15.99 -0.93 -10.74
CA GLY A 22 15.32 -1.12 -9.47
C GLY A 22 14.18 -2.08 -9.74
N GLY A 23 14.32 -3.30 -9.21
CA GLY A 23 13.38 -4.37 -9.49
C GLY A 23 11.97 -3.87 -9.20
N THR A 24 10.97 -4.43 -9.87
CA THR A 24 9.57 -4.14 -9.56
C THR A 24 9.36 -4.32 -8.06
N ALA A 25 9.32 -3.19 -7.33
CA ALA A 25 9.15 -3.20 -5.89
C ALA A 25 7.68 -3.52 -5.62
N VAL A 26 7.40 -4.79 -5.35
CA VAL A 26 6.07 -5.22 -4.93
C VAL A 26 6.04 -5.17 -3.40
N ALA A 27 5.91 -3.95 -2.88
CA ALA A 27 5.78 -3.70 -1.46
C ALA A 27 4.45 -4.24 -0.97
N HIS A 28 4.49 -5.36 -0.25
CA HIS A 28 3.32 -5.99 0.32
C HIS A 28 3.40 -5.95 1.84
N GLY A 29 2.33 -5.45 2.41
CA GLY A 29 2.11 -5.46 3.84
C GLY A 29 0.91 -4.63 4.23
N SER A 30 0.57 -4.69 5.50
CA SER A 30 -0.43 -3.81 6.08
C SER A 30 -0.29 -3.75 7.60
N MET A 31 -0.90 -2.74 8.19
CA MET A 31 -1.04 -2.63 9.64
C MET A 31 -1.87 -3.79 10.19
N THR A 32 -1.29 -4.52 11.14
CA THR A 32 -1.95 -5.60 11.89
C THR A 32 -2.38 -5.18 13.28
N TRP A 33 -1.76 -4.12 13.84
CA TRP A 33 -2.25 -3.49 15.07
C TRP A 33 -1.79 -2.02 15.19
N PRO A 34 -2.72 -1.08 15.42
CA PRO A 34 -4.15 -1.12 15.10
C PRO A 34 -4.35 -1.59 13.66
N GLY A 35 -5.24 -2.57 13.46
CA GLY A 35 -5.37 -3.23 12.16
C GLY A 35 -5.95 -2.29 11.08
N SER A 36 -5.48 -2.45 9.84
CA SER A 36 -6.12 -1.84 8.68
C SER A 36 -7.52 -2.42 8.42
N ARG A 37 -8.37 -1.71 7.66
CA ARG A 37 -9.71 -2.21 7.29
C ARG A 37 -9.63 -3.55 6.54
N THR A 38 -8.74 -3.68 5.56
CA THR A 38 -8.57 -4.93 4.79
C THR A 38 -8.12 -6.09 5.69
N TYR A 39 -7.16 -5.86 6.58
CA TYR A 39 -6.68 -6.88 7.51
C TYR A 39 -7.75 -7.31 8.52
N LEU A 40 -8.45 -6.36 9.15
CA LEU A 40 -9.48 -6.70 10.14
C LEU A 40 -10.68 -7.38 9.50
N CYS A 41 -11.07 -7.00 8.27
CA CYS A 41 -12.11 -7.70 7.54
C CYS A 41 -11.67 -9.09 7.07
N TYR A 42 -10.38 -9.29 6.79
CA TYR A 42 -9.83 -10.61 6.51
C TYR A 42 -9.91 -11.50 7.76
N GLU A 43 -9.52 -10.99 8.92
CA GLU A 43 -9.60 -11.73 10.20
C GLU A 43 -11.06 -12.03 10.59
N ASP A 44 -11.95 -11.05 10.49
CA ASP A 44 -13.41 -11.23 10.71
C ASP A 44 -13.97 -12.30 9.77
N GLY A 45 -13.65 -12.24 8.48
CA GLY A 45 -14.14 -13.22 7.53
C GLY A 45 -13.52 -14.60 7.64
N ARG A 46 -12.27 -14.70 8.13
CA ARG A 46 -11.64 -15.97 8.49
C ARG A 46 -12.33 -16.58 9.70
N ALA A 47 -12.67 -15.79 10.71
CA ALA A 47 -13.39 -16.23 11.90
C ALA A 47 -14.83 -16.68 11.59
N GLY A 48 -15.51 -15.99 10.67
CA GLY A 48 -16.85 -16.39 10.18
C GLY A 48 -16.85 -17.58 9.21
N SER A 49 -15.68 -18.01 8.72
CA SER A 49 -15.57 -19.10 7.75
C SER A 49 -15.54 -20.48 8.42
N GLY A 50 -16.36 -21.41 7.93
CA GLY A 50 -16.32 -22.84 8.30
C GLY A 50 -15.27 -23.66 7.54
N GLY A 51 -14.29 -23.00 6.90
CA GLY A 51 -13.22 -23.63 6.11
C GLY A 51 -13.51 -23.65 4.60
N GLY A 52 -12.99 -22.66 3.86
CA GLY A 52 -12.92 -22.69 2.40
C GLY A 52 -13.04 -21.33 1.71
N ASP A 53 -13.75 -20.38 2.33
CA ASP A 53 -13.97 -19.03 1.77
C ASP A 53 -14.02 -17.99 2.89
N ILE A 54 -13.64 -16.74 2.61
CA ILE A 54 -13.72 -15.65 3.59
C ILE A 54 -15.16 -15.16 3.66
N GLN A 55 -15.76 -15.22 4.86
CA GLN A 55 -17.16 -14.83 5.10
C GLN A 55 -17.23 -13.82 6.25
N PRO A 56 -17.01 -12.52 5.98
CA PRO A 56 -17.05 -11.50 7.02
C PRO A 56 -18.46 -11.41 7.61
N THR A 57 -18.51 -11.08 8.90
CA THR A 57 -19.75 -10.89 9.67
C THR A 57 -19.92 -9.46 10.13
N ASN A 58 -18.84 -8.69 10.22
CA ASN A 58 -18.92 -7.26 10.47
C ASN A 58 -19.69 -6.55 9.34
N PRO A 59 -20.70 -5.70 9.63
CA PRO A 59 -21.54 -5.10 8.61
C PRO A 59 -20.80 -4.24 7.58
N ALA A 60 -19.75 -3.52 7.97
CA ALA A 60 -18.94 -2.74 7.04
C ALA A 60 -18.09 -3.64 6.13
N CYS A 61 -17.53 -4.72 6.68
CA CYS A 61 -16.78 -5.71 5.90
C CYS A 61 -17.68 -6.44 4.90
N VAL A 62 -18.92 -6.80 5.30
CA VAL A 62 -19.93 -7.36 4.41
C VAL A 62 -20.27 -6.38 3.28
N ALA A 63 -20.50 -5.11 3.60
CA ALA A 63 -20.78 -4.08 2.60
C ALA A 63 -19.61 -3.89 1.63
N ALA A 64 -18.37 -3.88 2.14
CA ALA A 64 -17.17 -3.75 1.31
C ALA A 64 -17.02 -4.95 0.36
N VAL A 65 -17.26 -6.17 0.83
CA VAL A 65 -17.24 -7.38 -0.02
C VAL A 65 -18.38 -7.36 -1.04
N ALA A 66 -19.57 -6.88 -0.67
CA ALA A 66 -20.68 -6.75 -1.60
C ALA A 66 -20.38 -5.78 -2.75
N GLN A 67 -19.62 -4.71 -2.50
CA GLN A 67 -19.23 -3.72 -3.51
C GLN A 67 -17.98 -4.12 -4.30
N GLY A 68 -16.91 -4.58 -3.62
CA GLY A 68 -15.58 -4.78 -4.20
C GLY A 68 -15.15 -6.24 -4.38
N GLY A 69 -16.00 -7.20 -3.99
CA GLY A 69 -15.66 -8.61 -3.95
C GLY A 69 -14.70 -8.98 -2.82
N LYS A 70 -14.31 -10.26 -2.79
CA LYS A 70 -13.47 -10.82 -1.71
C LYS A 70 -11.96 -10.73 -1.97
N GLN A 71 -11.55 -10.44 -3.20
CA GLN A 71 -10.13 -10.41 -3.56
C GLN A 71 -9.29 -9.47 -2.68
N PRO A 72 -9.78 -8.28 -2.29
CA PRO A 72 -9.05 -7.41 -1.36
C PRO A 72 -8.80 -8.00 0.02
N LEU A 73 -9.60 -9.00 0.45
CA LEU A 73 -9.38 -9.71 1.71
C LEU A 73 -8.32 -10.79 1.55
N TRP A 74 -8.31 -11.53 0.44
CA TRP A 74 -7.24 -12.49 0.14
C TRP A 74 -5.89 -11.81 -0.04
N ASP A 75 -5.90 -10.60 -0.60
CA ASP A 75 -4.73 -9.77 -0.82
C ASP A 75 -4.71 -8.58 0.15
N TRP A 76 -5.09 -8.77 1.41
CA TRP A 76 -5.23 -7.69 2.40
C TRP A 76 -3.96 -6.84 2.59
N PHE A 77 -2.80 -7.39 2.25
CA PHE A 77 -1.47 -6.78 2.26
C PHE A 77 -1.08 -6.09 0.94
N GLY A 78 -1.95 -6.08 -0.08
CA GLY A 78 -1.63 -5.64 -1.44
C GLY A 78 -2.21 -4.29 -1.83
N ASN A 79 -2.61 -3.44 -0.88
CA ASN A 79 -3.16 -2.11 -1.17
C ASN A 79 -2.01 -1.11 -1.40
N LEU A 80 -1.54 -1.01 -2.64
CA LEU A 80 -0.33 -0.29 -3.03
C LEU A 80 -0.52 0.50 -4.32
N ILE A 81 0.38 1.46 -4.57
CA ILE A 81 0.49 2.22 -5.83
C ILE A 81 1.94 2.13 -6.31
N SER A 82 2.19 1.41 -7.41
CA SER A 82 3.55 1.10 -7.87
C SER A 82 4.37 2.32 -8.31
N ASN A 83 3.71 3.39 -8.76
CA ASN A 83 4.36 4.59 -9.30
C ASN A 83 4.16 5.83 -8.42
N ALA A 84 3.93 5.66 -7.11
CA ALA A 84 3.63 6.77 -6.20
C ALA A 84 4.78 7.78 -6.10
N ALA A 85 6.02 7.30 -5.93
CA ALA A 85 7.24 8.12 -5.85
C ALA A 85 7.08 9.40 -5.00
N GLY A 86 6.49 9.27 -3.81
CA GLY A 86 6.28 10.36 -2.85
C GLY A 86 5.12 11.32 -3.15
N ARG A 87 4.47 11.22 -4.32
CA ARG A 87 3.41 12.14 -4.78
C ARG A 87 2.03 11.85 -4.17
N HIS A 88 1.98 11.43 -2.91
CA HIS A 88 0.78 10.87 -2.27
C HIS A 88 -0.44 11.80 -2.38
N ARG A 89 -0.27 13.10 -2.09
CA ARG A 89 -1.35 14.11 -2.15
C ARG A 89 -1.76 14.50 -3.57
N GLU A 90 -0.90 14.25 -4.55
CA GLU A 90 -1.17 14.60 -5.95
C GLU A 90 -1.97 13.50 -6.66
N ILE A 91 -1.73 12.23 -6.29
CA ILE A 91 -2.29 11.06 -6.99
C ILE A 91 -3.41 10.36 -6.24
N ILE A 92 -3.64 10.70 -4.97
CA ILE A 92 -4.71 10.12 -4.15
C ILE A 92 -5.70 11.24 -3.83
N PRO A 93 -6.88 11.29 -4.51
CA PRO A 93 -7.90 12.27 -4.21
C PRO A 93 -8.50 12.09 -2.81
N ASP A 94 -9.05 13.17 -2.27
CA ASP A 94 -9.86 13.11 -1.05
C ASP A 94 -11.01 12.11 -1.22
N GLY A 95 -11.30 11.35 -0.16
CA GLY A 95 -12.26 10.26 -0.19
C GLY A 95 -11.70 8.92 -0.70
N HIS A 96 -10.50 8.88 -1.28
CA HIS A 96 -9.90 7.65 -1.81
C HIS A 96 -8.64 7.18 -1.05
N LEU A 97 -8.34 7.77 0.11
CA LEU A 97 -7.13 7.47 0.88
C LEU A 97 -7.03 6.02 1.36
N CYS A 98 -8.16 5.38 1.68
CA CYS A 98 -8.18 4.03 2.25
C CYS A 98 -8.07 2.92 1.20
N GLY A 99 -8.43 3.21 -0.04
CA GLY A 99 -8.45 2.30 -1.17
C GLY A 99 -8.22 3.04 -2.49
N PRO A 100 -6.99 3.48 -2.79
CA PRO A 100 -6.70 4.38 -3.91
C PRO A 100 -6.71 3.70 -5.29
N THR A 101 -7.12 2.44 -5.38
CA THR A 101 -7.20 1.70 -6.65
C THR A 101 -8.55 1.03 -6.78
N THR A 102 -8.97 0.72 -8.01
CA THR A 102 -10.25 0.06 -8.30
C THR A 102 -10.45 -1.22 -7.48
N LYS A 103 -9.38 -1.98 -7.21
CA LYS A 103 -9.44 -3.21 -6.41
C LYS A 103 -9.85 -2.94 -4.96
N TYR A 104 -9.37 -1.86 -4.35
CA TYR A 104 -9.59 -1.57 -2.93
C TYR A 104 -10.61 -0.46 -2.69
N ASP A 105 -11.30 0.04 -3.73
CA ASP A 105 -12.16 1.22 -3.62
C ASP A 105 -13.30 1.07 -2.60
N ALA A 106 -13.84 -0.13 -2.43
CA ALA A 106 -14.88 -0.42 -1.43
C ALA A 106 -14.44 -0.13 0.02
N TYR A 107 -13.13 -0.09 0.30
CA TYR A 107 -12.60 0.25 1.62
C TYR A 107 -12.57 1.76 1.88
N ASN A 108 -12.99 2.59 0.93
CA ASN A 108 -13.25 4.01 1.11
C ASN A 108 -14.63 4.31 1.72
N LEU A 109 -15.54 3.32 1.80
CA LEU A 109 -16.90 3.52 2.32
C LEU A 109 -16.90 4.28 3.66
N ALA A 110 -17.59 5.42 3.67
CA ALA A 110 -17.74 6.28 4.83
C ALA A 110 -18.80 5.67 5.77
N ARG A 111 -18.35 4.83 6.71
CA ARG A 111 -19.20 4.12 7.68
C ARG A 111 -18.63 4.21 9.09
N ALA A 112 -19.51 4.10 10.08
CA ALA A 112 -19.15 4.14 11.51
C ALA A 112 -18.98 2.76 12.14
N ASP A 113 -19.28 1.68 11.41
CA ASP A 113 -19.34 0.30 11.90
C ASP A 113 -18.22 -0.60 11.36
N TRP A 114 -17.13 0.01 10.88
CA TRP A 114 -15.88 -0.70 10.60
C TRP A 114 -15.33 -1.38 11.87
N PRO A 115 -14.62 -2.50 11.75
CA PRO A 115 -13.85 -3.03 12.88
C PRO A 115 -12.86 -1.97 13.39
N VAL A 116 -12.78 -1.79 14.70
CA VAL A 116 -11.91 -0.80 15.34
C VAL A 116 -10.99 -1.44 16.36
N THR A 117 -9.84 -0.83 16.58
CA THR A 117 -8.97 -1.09 17.74
C THR A 117 -9.15 0.05 18.73
N ASN A 118 -9.54 -0.26 19.96
CA ASN A 118 -9.65 0.76 21.01
C ASN A 118 -8.26 1.18 21.47
N LEU A 119 -8.01 2.49 21.45
CA LEU A 119 -6.78 3.11 21.93
C LEU A 119 -7.12 4.14 23.00
N THR A 120 -6.21 4.33 23.94
CA THR A 120 -6.32 5.36 24.98
C THR A 120 -5.50 6.58 24.57
N ALA A 121 -6.11 7.77 24.61
CA ALA A 121 -5.42 9.02 24.31
C ALA A 121 -4.23 9.24 25.26
N ASN A 122 -3.17 9.89 24.77
CA ASN A 122 -1.94 10.19 25.52
C ASN A 122 -1.23 8.96 26.10
N GLN A 123 -1.39 7.79 25.50
CA GLN A 123 -0.64 6.57 25.84
C GLN A 123 0.34 6.20 24.73
N THR A 124 1.43 5.53 25.10
CA THR A 124 2.34 4.93 24.14
C THR A 124 1.66 3.75 23.45
N VAL A 125 1.70 3.74 22.12
CA VAL A 125 1.11 2.71 21.26
C VAL A 125 2.24 2.10 20.42
N THR A 126 2.37 0.77 20.46
CA THR A 126 3.33 0.05 19.59
C THR A 126 2.62 -0.42 18.33
N PHE A 127 2.84 0.29 17.22
CA PHE A 127 2.34 -0.13 15.92
C PHE A 127 2.97 -1.45 15.45
N ARG A 128 2.14 -2.35 14.91
CA ARG A 128 2.56 -3.61 14.30
C ARG A 128 2.16 -3.61 12.84
N TYR A 129 3.16 -3.76 11.98
CA TYR A 129 2.98 -3.85 10.54
C TYR A 129 3.48 -5.21 10.06
N ASN A 130 2.67 -5.93 9.28
CA ASN A 130 3.13 -7.14 8.60
C ASN A 130 3.83 -6.75 7.30
N ALA A 131 5.13 -7.02 7.21
CA ALA A 131 5.90 -6.87 5.99
C ALA A 131 5.89 -8.19 5.21
N TRP A 132 4.74 -8.52 4.59
CA TRP A 132 4.54 -9.75 3.81
C TRP A 132 5.68 -9.98 2.81
N ALA A 133 6.09 -8.90 2.14
CA ALA A 133 7.35 -8.79 1.43
C ALA A 133 8.14 -7.61 2.03
N PRO A 134 9.29 -7.83 2.71
CA PRO A 134 10.06 -6.75 3.31
C PRO A 134 10.75 -5.86 2.28
N HIS A 135 10.74 -4.54 2.51
CA HIS A 135 11.41 -3.52 1.68
C HIS A 135 12.00 -2.40 2.54
N PRO A 136 13.12 -1.77 2.12
CA PRO A 136 13.60 -0.54 2.73
C PRO A 136 12.65 0.62 2.43
N GLY A 137 12.48 1.54 3.38
CA GLY A 137 11.63 2.72 3.21
C GLY A 137 11.36 3.45 4.52
N THR A 138 10.41 4.38 4.47
CA THR A 138 9.97 5.19 5.60
C THR A 138 8.47 4.99 5.85
N TRP A 139 8.05 5.25 7.09
CA TRP A 139 6.65 5.21 7.50
C TRP A 139 6.18 6.62 7.83
N GLU A 140 5.05 7.03 7.25
CA GLU A 140 4.32 8.24 7.65
C GLU A 140 2.99 7.81 8.27
N GLN A 141 2.73 8.27 9.50
CA GLN A 141 1.49 7.96 10.21
C GLN A 141 0.67 9.23 10.42
N TYR A 142 -0.58 9.17 9.99
CA TYR A 142 -1.55 10.26 10.14
C TYR A 142 -2.69 9.80 11.06
N VAL A 143 -3.24 10.74 11.82
CA VAL A 143 -4.45 10.55 12.65
C VAL A 143 -5.47 11.61 12.25
N THR A 144 -6.74 11.25 12.26
CA THR A 144 -7.84 12.21 12.07
C THR A 144 -7.82 13.25 13.20
N LYS A 145 -8.28 14.47 12.89
CA LYS A 145 -8.39 15.57 13.87
C LYS A 145 -9.39 15.26 14.98
#